data_AF-A0AAJ0B3E5-F1
#
_entry.id   AF-A0AAJ0B3E5-F1
#
_cell.length_a   1.000
_cell.length_b   1.000
_cell.length_c   1.000
_cell.angle_alpha   90.00
_cell.angle_beta   90.00
_cell.angle_gamma   90.00
#
_symmetry.space_group_name_H-M   'P 1'
#
loop_
_entity.id
_entity.type
_entity.pdbx_description
1 polymer ?
#
loop_
_entity_poly.entity_id
_entity_poly.type
_entity_poly.pdbx_seq_one_letter_code
_entity_poly.pdbx_strand_id
1 'polypeptide(L)'
;MKVWVLVASLAGSAVAFPSLKDLQAAVSRRQFSGSTELLGDLATLPPGELSDVGKEIKAILLGHTEGRSSEGYRAPAFDSPQCRKDECCVWKYIADELYSLMHDDATDTCNDFARGAIRMGFHDAAAWDKTSPWGGADGSLLLSNELTRQENIAMTGVGARMKAIYDKYTSYGISMADLLQAGAKVGVLACPGGPRIRMFVGRPEDKTPAPVGLLPPVFFTADQLIDLFANKTVSPGGLVALIGAHTASRNHSAASTVAPPQDRTPGKWDTEYFSEQLRPNASAGVFRFPSDVSLAQSPRTGPVFHQFSAAKGAWDEAYAKEYIRMSLMGVKKINTLRECSKVLPKAANKLEPDEPEPSSTPSRRLPLRRRFPVSNSFRNTVSLPQILVFL
;
A
#
# COMPACT_ATOMS: atom_id res chain seq x y z
N MET A 1 4.41 80.00 -21.49
CA MET A 1 5.10 78.89 -20.81
C MET A 1 4.09 78.15 -19.95
N LYS A 2 3.83 76.86 -20.21
CA LYS A 2 3.01 75.98 -19.35
C LYS A 2 3.92 74.84 -18.90
N VAL A 3 4.13 74.75 -17.58
CA VAL A 3 4.98 73.75 -16.92
C VAL A 3 4.15 72.49 -16.68
N TRP A 4 4.68 71.33 -17.06
CA TRP A 4 4.14 70.03 -16.71
C TRP A 4 4.82 69.53 -15.43
N VAL A 5 4.04 69.13 -14.43
CA VAL A 5 4.52 68.46 -13.22
C VAL A 5 4.43 66.96 -13.44
N LEU A 6 5.57 66.29 -13.47
CA LEU A 6 5.69 64.83 -13.46
C LEU A 6 5.63 64.34 -12.01
N VAL A 7 4.62 63.56 -11.67
CA VAL A 7 4.56 62.80 -10.42
C VAL A 7 5.20 61.44 -10.66
N ALA A 8 6.34 61.18 -10.03
CA ALA A 8 6.98 59.87 -10.02
C ALA A 8 6.43 59.03 -8.86
N SER A 9 5.77 57.91 -9.17
CA SER A 9 5.32 56.94 -8.18
C SER A 9 6.46 55.98 -7.84
N LEU A 10 6.94 56.01 -6.59
CA LEU A 10 7.86 55.02 -6.04
C LEU A 10 7.09 53.74 -5.68
N ALA A 11 7.29 52.66 -6.44
CA ALA A 11 6.82 51.34 -6.07
C ALA A 11 7.76 50.74 -5.00
N GLY A 12 7.30 50.68 -3.74
CA GLY A 12 7.99 49.95 -2.68
C GLY A 12 7.82 48.45 -2.87
N SER A 13 8.93 47.70 -2.88
CA SER A 13 8.91 46.24 -2.89
C SER A 13 8.40 45.72 -1.54
N ALA A 14 7.19 45.16 -1.52
CA ALA A 14 6.68 44.44 -0.36
C ALA A 14 7.36 43.06 -0.29
N VAL A 15 8.20 42.85 0.72
CA VAL A 15 8.74 41.52 1.05
C VAL A 15 7.63 40.76 1.78
N ALA A 16 6.96 39.83 1.10
CA ALA A 16 5.93 39.01 1.73
C ALA A 16 6.58 37.98 2.67
N PHE A 17 6.36 38.14 3.98
CA PHE A 17 6.70 37.09 4.93
C PHE A 17 5.75 35.90 4.74
N PRO A 18 6.24 34.65 4.70
CA PRO A 18 5.37 33.49 4.55
C PRO A 18 4.35 33.42 5.68
N SER A 19 3.12 33.00 5.38
CA SER A 19 2.09 32.85 6.40
C SER A 19 2.50 31.77 7.43
N LEU A 20 1.90 31.79 8.63
CA LEU A 20 2.14 30.74 9.63
C LEU A 20 1.83 29.33 9.07
N LYS A 21 0.86 29.22 8.14
CA LYS A 21 0.54 27.99 7.42
C LYS A 21 1.64 27.57 6.45
N ASP A 22 2.26 28.52 5.75
CA ASP A 22 3.38 28.26 4.85
C ASP A 22 4.64 27.86 5.62
N LEU A 23 4.88 28.48 6.77
CA LEU A 23 5.93 28.10 7.71
C LEU A 23 5.67 26.71 8.29
N GLN A 24 4.45 26.39 8.72
CA GLN A 24 4.07 25.05 9.17
C GLN A 24 4.25 24.02 8.04
N ALA A 25 3.79 24.30 6.82
CA ALA A 25 3.98 23.40 5.68
C ALA A 25 5.46 23.24 5.28
N ALA A 26 6.28 24.28 5.44
CA ALA A 26 7.73 24.21 5.21
C ALA A 26 8.45 23.44 6.31
N VAL A 27 8.04 23.58 7.58
CA VAL A 27 8.55 22.81 8.72
C VAL A 27 8.11 21.35 8.64
N SER A 28 6.87 21.07 8.25
CA SER A 28 6.38 19.71 8.00
C SER A 28 7.06 19.04 6.80
N ARG A 29 7.41 19.81 5.76
CA ARG A 29 8.29 19.35 4.66
C ARG A 29 9.72 19.06 5.12
N ARG A 30 10.19 19.70 6.20
CA ARG A 30 11.48 19.37 6.85
C ARG A 30 11.39 18.18 7.81
N GLN A 31 10.20 17.85 8.31
CA GLN A 31 9.98 16.73 9.26
C GLN A 31 9.80 15.38 8.57
N PHE A 32 9.20 15.34 7.38
CA PHE A 32 9.21 14.15 6.52
C PHE A 32 10.31 14.25 5.47
N SER A 33 11.45 13.60 5.74
CA SER A 33 12.45 13.30 4.70
C SER A 33 12.32 11.83 4.31
N GLY A 34 11.73 11.58 3.14
CA GLY A 34 11.84 10.27 2.50
C GLY A 34 13.30 9.91 2.22
N SER A 35 13.60 8.64 2.04
CA SER A 35 14.91 8.24 1.53
C SER A 35 15.10 8.72 0.09
N THR A 36 16.33 8.93 -0.33
CA THR A 36 16.71 9.20 -1.73
C THR A 36 17.53 8.06 -2.32
N GLU A 37 17.73 6.98 -1.57
CA GLU A 37 18.43 5.78 -2.04
C GLU A 37 17.57 5.09 -3.11
N LEU A 38 18.17 4.86 -4.28
CA LEU A 38 17.53 4.20 -5.42
C LEU A 38 17.75 2.69 -5.34
N LEU A 39 16.84 1.94 -5.96
CA LEU A 39 16.82 0.47 -5.97
C LEU A 39 17.16 -0.07 -7.35
N GLY A 40 17.59 -1.33 -7.41
CA GLY A 40 17.80 -2.07 -8.65
C GLY A 40 18.71 -1.36 -9.65
N ASP A 41 18.36 -1.49 -10.93
CA ASP A 41 19.05 -0.81 -12.03
C ASP A 41 18.86 0.71 -12.06
N LEU A 42 17.88 1.30 -11.35
CA LEU A 42 17.76 2.77 -11.25
C LEU A 42 18.93 3.41 -10.48
N ALA A 43 19.59 2.64 -9.61
CA ALA A 43 20.74 3.08 -8.84
C ALA A 43 22.03 3.13 -9.68
N THR A 44 22.10 2.36 -10.76
CA THR A 44 23.34 2.16 -11.53
C THR A 44 23.25 2.68 -12.96
N LEU A 45 22.06 2.72 -13.57
CA LEU A 45 21.89 3.18 -14.94
C LEU A 45 22.12 4.69 -15.07
N PRO A 46 22.85 5.13 -16.12
CA PRO A 46 23.00 6.55 -16.42
C PRO A 46 21.68 7.14 -16.92
N PRO A 47 21.46 8.47 -16.80
CA PRO A 47 20.21 9.11 -17.19
C PRO A 47 19.75 8.85 -18.64
N GLY A 48 20.70 8.66 -19.57
CA GLY A 48 20.40 8.37 -20.98
C GLY A 48 19.88 6.96 -21.26
N GLU A 49 20.02 6.03 -20.31
CA GLU A 49 19.57 4.63 -20.43
C GLU A 49 18.25 4.36 -19.68
N LEU A 50 17.72 5.36 -18.98
CA LEU A 50 16.43 5.24 -18.31
C LEU A 50 15.29 5.26 -19.34
N SER A 51 14.44 4.24 -19.29
CA SER A 51 13.14 4.23 -19.95
C SER A 51 12.26 5.32 -19.34
N ASP A 52 11.16 5.67 -20.01
CA ASP A 52 10.24 6.68 -19.46
C ASP A 52 9.63 6.23 -18.13
N VAL A 53 9.34 4.93 -17.99
CA VAL A 53 8.90 4.34 -16.71
C VAL A 53 10.02 4.40 -15.67
N GLY A 54 11.28 4.14 -16.04
CA GLY A 54 12.42 4.25 -15.13
C GLY A 54 12.63 5.67 -14.62
N LYS A 55 12.53 6.68 -15.51
CA LYS A 55 12.56 8.11 -15.13
C LYS A 55 11.43 8.46 -14.17
N GLU A 56 10.23 7.97 -14.46
CA GLU A 56 9.05 8.24 -13.66
C GLU A 56 9.15 7.62 -12.26
N ILE A 57 9.52 6.33 -12.16
CA ILE A 57 9.75 5.67 -10.87
C ILE A 57 10.85 6.40 -10.10
N LYS A 58 11.97 6.75 -10.75
CA LYS A 58 13.04 7.53 -10.12
C LYS A 58 12.54 8.87 -9.60
N ALA A 59 11.71 9.58 -10.35
CA ALA A 59 11.10 10.83 -9.91
C ALA A 59 10.19 10.64 -8.68
N ILE A 60 9.43 9.54 -8.60
CA ILE A 60 8.59 9.22 -7.43
C ILE A 60 9.48 8.98 -6.21
N LEU A 61 10.51 8.12 -6.34
CA LEU A 61 11.41 7.73 -5.25
C LEU A 61 12.22 8.92 -4.70
N LEU A 62 12.52 9.91 -5.55
CA LEU A 62 13.20 11.15 -5.16
C LEU A 62 12.23 12.27 -4.74
N GLY A 63 10.92 12.00 -4.75
CA GLY A 63 9.90 12.96 -4.33
C GLY A 63 9.61 14.09 -5.33
N HIS A 64 10.06 13.98 -6.58
CA HIS A 64 9.84 14.96 -7.64
C HIS A 64 8.47 14.87 -8.31
N THR A 65 7.80 13.72 -8.22
CA THR A 65 6.43 13.52 -8.70
C THR A 65 5.60 12.77 -7.66
N GLU A 66 4.29 12.70 -7.88
CA GLU A 66 3.34 12.06 -6.95
C GLU A 66 3.38 10.53 -7.09
N GLY A 67 3.24 9.85 -5.95
CA GLY A 67 3.03 8.39 -5.89
C GLY A 67 1.60 7.97 -6.21
N ARG A 68 0.67 8.93 -6.36
CA ARG A 68 -0.76 8.70 -6.60
C ARG A 68 -1.11 8.91 -8.08
N SER A 69 -2.23 8.33 -8.51
CA SER A 69 -2.77 8.55 -9.86
C SER A 69 -4.27 8.81 -9.85
N SER A 70 -4.69 9.76 -10.69
CA SER A 70 -6.09 10.07 -10.99
C SER A 70 -6.54 9.52 -12.34
N GLU A 71 -5.68 8.79 -13.06
CA GLU A 71 -5.99 8.28 -14.40
C GLU A 71 -7.16 7.30 -14.39
N GLY A 72 -7.99 7.33 -15.43
CA GLY A 72 -9.06 6.37 -15.64
C GLY A 72 -8.83 5.54 -16.89
N TYR A 73 -9.43 4.37 -16.93
CA TYR A 73 -9.32 3.46 -18.07
C TYR A 73 -10.66 2.80 -18.37
N ARG A 74 -11.06 2.85 -19.65
CA ARG A 74 -12.18 2.09 -20.19
C ARG A 74 -11.62 0.88 -20.92
N ALA A 75 -11.65 -0.28 -20.28
CA ALA A 75 -11.11 -1.49 -20.89
C ALA A 75 -11.92 -1.92 -22.13
N PRO A 76 -11.24 -2.34 -23.21
CA PRO A 76 -11.83 -3.21 -24.22
C PRO A 76 -12.31 -4.52 -23.59
N ALA A 77 -13.18 -5.27 -24.28
CA ALA A 77 -13.61 -6.59 -23.81
C ALA A 77 -12.41 -7.53 -23.57
N PHE A 78 -12.46 -8.35 -22.51
CA PHE A 78 -11.33 -9.12 -22.01
C PHE A 78 -10.64 -9.97 -23.08
N ASP A 79 -11.43 -10.74 -23.84
CA ASP A 79 -10.92 -11.63 -24.88
C ASP A 79 -10.77 -10.96 -26.25
N SER A 80 -10.85 -9.62 -26.31
CA SER A 80 -10.71 -8.88 -27.57
C SER A 80 -9.24 -8.78 -28.01
N PRO A 81 -8.98 -8.67 -29.34
CA PRO A 81 -7.64 -8.36 -29.83
C PRO A 81 -7.05 -7.07 -29.24
N GLN A 82 -7.90 -6.08 -28.93
CA GLN A 82 -7.51 -4.81 -28.33
C GLN A 82 -6.98 -5.01 -26.91
N CYS A 83 -7.66 -5.83 -26.10
CA CYS A 83 -7.22 -6.14 -24.75
C CYS A 83 -5.91 -6.95 -24.75
N ARG A 84 -5.77 -7.92 -25.67
CA ARG A 84 -4.51 -8.68 -25.82
C ARG A 84 -3.32 -7.81 -26.23
N LYS A 85 -3.55 -6.70 -26.94
CA LYS A 85 -2.50 -5.76 -27.36
C LYS A 85 -2.12 -4.78 -26.24
N ASP A 86 -3.03 -4.44 -25.35
CA ASP A 86 -2.75 -3.58 -24.20
C ASP A 86 -2.28 -4.44 -23.01
N GLU A 87 -0.98 -4.40 -22.74
CA GLU A 87 -0.33 -5.19 -21.68
C GLU A 87 -0.88 -4.91 -20.27
N CYS A 88 -1.58 -3.79 -20.07
CA CYS A 88 -2.26 -3.48 -18.82
C CYS A 88 -3.71 -3.97 -18.77
N CYS A 89 -4.32 -4.36 -19.90
CA CYS A 89 -5.75 -4.63 -19.94
C CYS A 89 -6.19 -5.76 -18.99
N VAL A 90 -5.43 -6.85 -18.90
CA VAL A 90 -5.69 -7.95 -17.94
C VAL A 90 -5.79 -7.44 -16.49
N TRP A 91 -4.96 -6.46 -16.14
CA TRP A 91 -4.91 -5.88 -14.80
C TRP A 91 -6.16 -5.07 -14.46
N LYS A 92 -6.91 -4.55 -15.44
CA LYS A 92 -8.22 -3.93 -15.18
C LYS A 92 -9.20 -4.94 -14.60
N TYR A 93 -9.28 -6.12 -15.22
CA TYR A 93 -10.18 -7.19 -14.79
C TYR A 93 -9.77 -7.77 -13.43
N ILE A 94 -8.47 -7.98 -13.23
CA ILE A 94 -7.92 -8.41 -11.94
C ILE A 94 -8.23 -7.37 -10.85
N ALA A 95 -7.97 -6.09 -11.11
CA ALA A 95 -8.18 -5.04 -10.12
C ALA A 95 -9.65 -4.84 -9.76
N ASP A 96 -10.57 -4.94 -10.72
CA ASP A 96 -12.01 -4.87 -10.47
C ASP A 96 -12.52 -6.08 -9.68
N GLU A 97 -12.06 -7.29 -10.02
CA GLU A 97 -12.41 -8.49 -9.27
C GLU A 97 -11.88 -8.42 -7.83
N LEU A 98 -10.60 -8.08 -7.65
CA LEU A 98 -10.01 -7.88 -6.32
C LEU A 98 -10.80 -6.84 -5.52
N TYR A 99 -11.15 -5.69 -6.11
CA TYR A 99 -11.94 -4.66 -5.43
C TYR A 99 -13.29 -5.19 -4.99
N SER A 100 -14.03 -5.87 -5.87
CA SER A 100 -15.32 -6.48 -5.54
C SER A 100 -15.24 -7.54 -4.43
N LEU A 101 -14.09 -8.19 -4.29
CA LEU A 101 -13.84 -9.20 -3.26
C LEU A 101 -13.35 -8.59 -1.94
N MET A 102 -12.95 -7.31 -1.93
CA MET A 102 -12.26 -6.62 -0.83
C MET A 102 -13.09 -5.51 -0.19
N HIS A 103 -13.96 -4.85 -0.96
CA HIS A 103 -14.87 -3.83 -0.48
C HIS A 103 -16.23 -4.42 -0.08
N ASP A 104 -16.81 -3.92 1.01
CA ASP A 104 -18.16 -4.26 1.45
C ASP A 104 -19.08 -3.03 1.26
N ASP A 105 -19.89 -3.07 0.19
CA ASP A 105 -20.83 -2.00 -0.15
C ASP A 105 -21.90 -1.75 0.94
N ALA A 106 -22.23 -2.77 1.74
CA ALA A 106 -23.28 -2.65 2.75
C ALA A 106 -22.82 -1.85 3.96
N THR A 107 -21.53 -1.96 4.31
CA THR A 107 -20.94 -1.25 5.45
C THR A 107 -20.09 -0.06 5.05
N ASP A 108 -19.81 0.11 3.75
CA ASP A 108 -18.83 1.07 3.23
C ASP A 108 -17.50 0.92 3.98
N THR A 109 -16.95 -0.30 3.95
CA THR A 109 -15.66 -0.63 4.57
C THR A 109 -14.89 -1.66 3.76
N CYS A 110 -13.58 -1.78 3.98
CA CYS A 110 -12.82 -2.93 3.51
C CYS A 110 -12.92 -4.13 4.46
N ASN A 111 -12.87 -5.33 3.88
CA ASN A 111 -13.01 -6.60 4.59
C ASN A 111 -11.64 -7.23 4.93
N ASP A 112 -11.66 -8.43 5.54
CA ASP A 112 -10.43 -9.14 5.95
C ASP A 112 -9.53 -9.53 4.77
N PHE A 113 -10.08 -9.69 3.57
CA PHE A 113 -9.28 -9.97 2.39
C PHE A 113 -8.44 -8.76 1.97
N ALA A 114 -9.01 -7.56 2.05
CA ALA A 114 -8.30 -6.32 1.78
C ALA A 114 -7.13 -6.15 2.75
N ARG A 115 -7.40 -6.27 4.06
CA ARG A 115 -6.37 -6.18 5.12
C ARG A 115 -5.27 -7.22 4.92
N GLY A 116 -5.67 -8.45 4.66
CA GLY A 116 -4.74 -9.54 4.38
C GLY A 116 -3.89 -9.32 3.13
N ALA A 117 -4.46 -8.75 2.06
CA ALA A 117 -3.72 -8.47 0.84
C ALA A 117 -2.72 -7.31 1.01
N ILE A 118 -3.09 -6.26 1.76
CA ILE A 118 -2.16 -5.18 2.17
C ILE A 118 -0.96 -5.79 2.90
N ARG A 119 -1.25 -6.64 3.88
CA ARG A 119 -0.25 -7.38 4.66
C ARG A 119 0.64 -8.26 3.78
N MET A 120 0.06 -9.02 2.85
CA MET A 120 0.83 -9.86 1.92
C MET A 120 1.78 -9.07 1.04
N GLY A 121 1.35 -7.90 0.55
CA GLY A 121 2.21 -7.02 -0.24
C GLY A 121 3.46 -6.59 0.52
N PHE A 122 3.32 -6.30 1.83
CA PHE A 122 4.45 -6.04 2.72
C PHE A 122 5.30 -7.30 2.96
N HIS A 123 4.68 -8.41 3.36
CA HIS A 123 5.40 -9.62 3.75
C HIS A 123 6.21 -10.27 2.61
N ASP A 124 5.74 -10.14 1.37
CA ASP A 124 6.51 -10.50 0.17
C ASP A 124 7.69 -9.53 -0.01
N ALA A 125 7.37 -8.24 -0.20
CA ALA A 125 8.35 -7.24 -0.56
C ALA A 125 9.43 -6.96 0.50
N ALA A 126 9.07 -6.97 1.78
CA ALA A 126 9.96 -6.60 2.87
C ALA A 126 10.82 -7.75 3.37
N ALA A 127 10.65 -8.99 2.88
CA ALA A 127 11.55 -10.12 3.16
C ALA A 127 12.85 -10.02 2.33
N TRP A 128 13.45 -8.83 2.30
CA TRP A 128 14.65 -8.48 1.54
C TRP A 128 15.44 -7.38 2.25
N ASP A 129 16.75 -7.34 2.05
CA ASP A 129 17.62 -6.21 2.39
C ASP A 129 18.71 -6.01 1.32
N LYS A 130 19.49 -4.93 1.46
CA LYS A 130 20.57 -4.58 0.52
C LYS A 130 21.64 -5.65 0.32
N THR A 131 21.76 -6.61 1.23
CA THR A 131 22.73 -7.72 1.15
C THR A 131 22.12 -9.02 0.68
N SER A 132 20.81 -9.07 0.53
CA SER A 132 20.06 -10.28 0.19
C SER A 132 20.30 -10.68 -1.27
N PRO A 133 20.68 -11.94 -1.55
CA PRO A 133 20.91 -12.40 -2.92
C PRO A 133 19.62 -12.57 -3.75
N TRP A 134 18.50 -12.84 -3.08
CA TRP A 134 17.13 -13.01 -3.58
C TRP A 134 16.11 -12.56 -2.51
N GLY A 135 14.81 -12.69 -2.78
CA GLY A 135 13.72 -12.16 -1.96
C GLY A 135 13.28 -10.77 -2.40
N GLY A 136 12.17 -10.30 -1.83
CA GLY A 136 11.60 -9.00 -2.11
C GLY A 136 10.26 -9.13 -2.82
N ALA A 137 9.91 -8.17 -3.67
CA ALA A 137 8.68 -8.22 -4.43
C ALA A 137 8.82 -9.19 -5.61
N ASP A 138 8.88 -10.49 -5.32
CA ASP A 138 9.14 -11.57 -6.27
C ASP A 138 8.11 -12.71 -6.20
N GLY A 139 7.09 -12.59 -5.34
CA GLY A 139 6.03 -13.58 -5.20
C GLY A 139 6.43 -14.83 -4.41
N SER A 140 7.65 -14.89 -3.87
CA SER A 140 8.16 -16.05 -3.14
C SER A 140 7.26 -16.41 -1.95
N LEU A 141 6.57 -15.43 -1.37
CA LEU A 141 5.62 -15.64 -0.27
C LEU A 141 4.57 -16.72 -0.60
N LEU A 142 4.07 -16.74 -1.85
CA LEU A 142 3.05 -17.71 -2.29
C LEU A 142 3.59 -18.80 -3.20
N LEU A 143 4.75 -18.60 -3.81
CA LEU A 143 5.37 -19.58 -4.71
C LEU A 143 6.27 -20.58 -3.99
N SER A 144 6.60 -20.33 -2.73
CA SER A 144 7.44 -21.19 -1.89
C SER A 144 6.68 -21.71 -0.65
N ASN A 145 7.42 -22.18 0.37
CA ASN A 145 6.88 -22.61 1.67
C ASN A 145 6.81 -21.47 2.71
N GLU A 146 6.99 -20.22 2.32
CA GLU A 146 7.02 -19.10 3.27
C GLU A 146 5.76 -18.94 4.13
N LEU A 147 4.58 -19.29 3.62
CA LEU A 147 3.34 -19.29 4.42
C LEU A 147 3.34 -20.30 5.58
N THR A 148 4.24 -21.29 5.59
CA THR A 148 4.36 -22.20 6.74
C THR A 148 5.17 -21.59 7.88
N ARG A 149 5.84 -20.45 7.63
CA ARG A 149 6.62 -19.75 8.64
C ARG A 149 5.71 -19.05 9.63
N GLN A 150 6.20 -18.91 10.86
CA GLN A 150 5.42 -18.46 11.99
C GLN A 150 4.93 -17.01 11.82
N GLU A 151 5.72 -16.18 11.16
CA GLU A 151 5.41 -14.81 10.76
C GLU A 151 4.25 -14.70 9.75
N ASN A 152 4.07 -15.73 8.92
CA ASN A 152 3.20 -15.69 7.74
C ASN A 152 1.95 -16.57 7.87
N ILE A 153 1.93 -17.52 8.81
CA ILE A 153 0.91 -18.57 8.89
C ILE A 153 -0.53 -18.05 9.00
N ALA A 154 -0.72 -16.90 9.65
CA ALA A 154 -2.02 -16.24 9.77
C ALA A 154 -2.59 -15.79 8.41
N MET A 155 -1.77 -15.67 7.37
CA MET A 155 -2.20 -15.28 6.03
C MET A 155 -2.56 -16.46 5.11
N THR A 156 -2.53 -17.70 5.60
CA THR A 156 -2.80 -18.90 4.76
C THR A 156 -4.13 -18.81 4.00
N GLY A 157 -5.20 -18.36 4.67
CA GLY A 157 -6.52 -18.22 4.04
C GLY A 157 -6.57 -17.13 2.95
N VAL A 158 -5.89 -16.01 3.18
CA VAL A 158 -5.73 -14.92 2.19
C VAL A 158 -4.91 -15.42 1.00
N GLY A 159 -3.84 -16.18 1.27
CA GLY A 159 -2.97 -16.76 0.25
C GLY A 159 -3.68 -17.75 -0.65
N ALA A 160 -4.59 -18.56 -0.12
CA ALA A 160 -5.42 -19.45 -0.92
C ALA A 160 -6.32 -18.65 -1.89
N ARG A 161 -6.88 -17.52 -1.45
CA ARG A 161 -7.68 -16.64 -2.31
C ARG A 161 -6.84 -15.97 -3.39
N MET A 162 -5.65 -15.46 -3.04
CA MET A 162 -4.72 -14.88 -4.01
C MET A 162 -4.26 -15.92 -5.05
N LYS A 163 -3.97 -17.16 -4.62
CA LYS A 163 -3.66 -18.27 -5.53
C LYS A 163 -4.82 -18.58 -6.49
N ALA A 164 -6.06 -18.56 -6.02
CA ALA A 164 -7.21 -18.77 -6.91
C ALA A 164 -7.34 -17.68 -7.99
N ILE A 165 -7.05 -16.41 -7.65
CA ILE A 165 -6.96 -15.33 -8.64
C ILE A 165 -5.78 -15.56 -9.59
N TYR A 166 -4.62 -15.94 -9.08
CA TYR A 166 -3.46 -16.26 -9.90
C TYR A 166 -3.76 -17.38 -10.90
N ASP A 167 -4.33 -18.51 -10.46
CA ASP A 167 -4.66 -19.65 -11.31
C ASP A 167 -5.66 -19.26 -12.43
N LYS A 168 -6.56 -18.32 -12.15
CA LYS A 168 -7.52 -17.79 -13.13
C LYS A 168 -6.85 -16.94 -14.22
N TYR A 169 -5.80 -16.18 -13.88
CA TYR A 169 -5.20 -15.17 -14.76
C TYR A 169 -3.77 -15.49 -15.23
N THR A 170 -3.11 -16.52 -14.71
CA THR A 170 -1.71 -16.86 -15.02
C THR A 170 -1.48 -17.11 -16.52
N SER A 171 -2.46 -17.68 -17.23
CA SER A 171 -2.41 -17.89 -18.69
C SER A 171 -2.34 -16.59 -19.51
N TYR A 172 -2.60 -15.43 -18.89
CA TYR A 172 -2.51 -14.10 -19.51
C TYR A 172 -1.18 -13.39 -19.19
N GLY A 173 -0.18 -14.11 -18.65
CA GLY A 173 1.17 -13.59 -18.48
C GLY A 173 1.35 -12.67 -17.27
N ILE A 174 0.51 -12.79 -16.25
CA ILE A 174 0.74 -12.13 -14.96
C ILE A 174 1.77 -12.90 -14.12
N SER A 175 2.47 -12.21 -13.23
CA SER A 175 3.27 -12.82 -12.18
C SER A 175 2.56 -12.76 -10.83
N MET A 176 2.86 -13.70 -9.94
CA MET A 176 2.45 -13.71 -8.54
C MET A 176 3.01 -12.47 -7.83
N ALA A 177 4.25 -12.10 -8.14
CA ALA A 177 4.89 -10.88 -7.65
C ALA A 177 4.03 -9.65 -7.94
N ASP A 178 3.59 -9.47 -9.19
CA ASP A 178 2.71 -8.36 -9.55
C ASP A 178 1.32 -8.50 -8.92
N LEU A 179 0.79 -9.72 -8.82
CA LEU A 179 -0.53 -9.95 -8.23
C LEU A 179 -0.57 -9.58 -6.75
N LEU A 180 0.47 -9.91 -5.98
CA LEU A 180 0.56 -9.53 -4.56
C LEU A 180 0.62 -8.01 -4.40
N GLN A 181 1.44 -7.32 -5.20
CA GLN A 181 1.55 -5.86 -5.15
C GLN A 181 0.30 -5.13 -5.67
N ALA A 182 -0.39 -5.69 -6.67
CA ALA A 182 -1.69 -5.20 -7.13
C ALA A 182 -2.78 -5.43 -6.06
N GLY A 183 -2.80 -6.62 -5.46
CA GLY A 183 -3.71 -6.98 -4.37
C GLY A 183 -3.64 -6.02 -3.20
N ALA A 184 -2.44 -5.67 -2.76
CA ALA A 184 -2.25 -4.70 -1.69
C ALA A 184 -2.73 -3.29 -2.07
N LYS A 185 -2.40 -2.79 -3.28
CA LYS A 185 -2.85 -1.46 -3.75
C LYS A 185 -4.38 -1.38 -3.90
N VAL A 186 -5.00 -2.44 -4.42
CA VAL A 186 -6.46 -2.55 -4.50
C VAL A 186 -7.07 -2.70 -3.11
N GLY A 187 -6.42 -3.41 -2.19
CA GLY A 187 -6.83 -3.52 -0.79
C GLY A 187 -6.87 -2.16 -0.09
N VAL A 188 -5.84 -1.34 -0.28
CA VAL A 188 -5.83 0.07 0.19
C VAL A 188 -7.01 0.83 -0.39
N LEU A 189 -7.22 0.73 -1.70
CA LEU A 189 -8.30 1.44 -2.39
C LEU A 189 -9.71 0.97 -1.98
N ALA A 190 -9.86 -0.30 -1.63
CA ALA A 190 -11.10 -0.89 -1.14
C ALA A 190 -11.47 -0.38 0.26
N CYS A 191 -10.50 0.11 1.03
CA CYS A 191 -10.74 0.80 2.30
C CYS A 191 -11.13 2.26 2.00
N PRO A 192 -12.33 2.73 2.38
CA PRO A 192 -12.75 4.11 2.06
C PRO A 192 -11.77 5.14 2.60
N GLY A 193 -11.41 6.10 1.74
CA GLY A 193 -10.34 7.06 1.99
C GLY A 193 -8.96 6.63 1.46
N GLY A 194 -8.82 5.42 0.94
CA GLY A 194 -7.57 4.87 0.43
C GLY A 194 -7.04 5.61 -0.80
N PRO A 195 -5.74 5.97 -0.86
CA PRO A 195 -5.17 6.58 -2.05
C PRO A 195 -5.08 5.60 -3.21
N ARG A 196 -5.25 6.11 -4.44
CA ARG A 196 -4.94 5.36 -5.67
C ARG A 196 -3.43 5.38 -5.92
N ILE A 197 -2.73 4.41 -5.34
CA ILE A 197 -1.26 4.27 -5.43
C ILE A 197 -0.90 3.80 -6.84
N ARG A 198 0.06 4.45 -7.50
CA ARG A 198 0.49 4.08 -8.85
C ARG A 198 0.94 2.62 -8.92
N MET A 199 0.56 1.95 -9.99
CA MET A 199 0.80 0.52 -10.17
C MET A 199 1.78 0.29 -11.30
N PHE A 200 2.90 -0.35 -10.95
CA PHE A 200 3.89 -0.82 -11.91
C PHE A 200 3.86 -2.34 -11.92
N VAL A 201 3.94 -2.96 -13.10
CA VAL A 201 3.91 -4.41 -13.32
C VAL A 201 5.08 -4.83 -14.22
N GLY A 202 5.37 -6.13 -14.27
CA GLY A 202 6.51 -6.72 -14.97
C GLY A 202 7.56 -7.33 -14.03
N ARG A 203 7.22 -7.59 -12.76
CA ARG A 203 8.16 -8.21 -11.82
C ARG A 203 8.42 -9.67 -12.20
N PRO A 204 9.68 -10.13 -12.18
CA PRO A 204 9.98 -11.55 -12.29
C PRO A 204 9.48 -12.31 -11.05
N GLU A 205 9.15 -13.58 -11.22
CA GLU A 205 8.85 -14.48 -10.10
C GLU A 205 10.10 -15.20 -9.61
N ASP A 206 10.19 -15.42 -8.30
CA ASP A 206 11.15 -16.34 -7.68
C ASP A 206 10.41 -17.36 -6.80
N LYS A 207 10.80 -18.63 -6.90
CA LYS A 207 10.26 -19.72 -6.05
C LYS A 207 11.17 -20.03 -4.87
N THR A 208 12.34 -19.38 -4.81
CA THR A 208 13.29 -19.49 -3.72
C THR A 208 12.70 -18.76 -2.52
N PRO A 209 12.52 -19.43 -1.38
CA PRO A 209 11.96 -18.77 -0.21
C PRO A 209 12.89 -17.65 0.27
N ALA A 210 12.33 -16.49 0.59
CA ALA A 210 13.08 -15.32 1.03
C ALA A 210 13.91 -15.61 2.29
N PRO A 211 15.03 -14.89 2.54
CA PRO A 211 15.81 -15.08 3.76
C PRO A 211 14.99 -14.85 5.04
N VAL A 212 15.27 -15.62 6.09
CA VAL A 212 14.57 -15.51 7.38
C VAL A 212 15.08 -14.31 8.19
N GLY A 213 14.27 -13.83 9.13
CA GLY A 213 14.67 -12.77 10.06
C GLY A 213 14.69 -11.35 9.47
N LEU A 214 14.20 -11.17 8.25
CA LEU A 214 14.13 -9.87 7.58
C LEU A 214 12.80 -9.12 7.80
N LEU A 215 11.80 -9.79 8.37
CA LEU A 215 10.50 -9.18 8.72
C LEU A 215 10.50 -8.71 10.19
N PRO A 216 9.87 -7.55 10.49
CA PRO A 216 9.89 -6.96 11.82
C PRO A 216 8.99 -7.71 12.82
N PRO A 217 9.54 -8.16 13.97
CA PRO A 217 8.72 -8.58 15.09
C PRO A 217 8.05 -7.38 15.78
N VAL A 218 6.85 -7.58 16.33
CA VAL A 218 6.09 -6.45 16.93
C VAL A 218 6.65 -5.93 18.25
N PHE A 219 7.67 -6.57 18.80
CA PHE A 219 8.31 -6.18 20.06
C PHE A 219 9.66 -5.48 19.84
N PHE A 220 10.06 -5.26 18.58
CA PHE A 220 11.23 -4.45 18.28
C PHE A 220 11.03 -3.00 18.76
N THR A 221 12.12 -2.42 19.25
CA THR A 221 12.19 -0.99 19.59
C THR A 221 12.19 -0.14 18.32
N ALA A 222 11.88 1.15 18.46
CA ALA A 222 11.97 2.11 17.37
C ALA A 222 13.33 2.10 16.66
N ASP A 223 14.45 2.06 17.39
CA ASP A 223 15.78 2.05 16.77
C ASP A 223 16.05 0.76 15.99
N GLN A 224 15.67 -0.41 16.53
CA GLN A 224 15.77 -1.67 15.79
C GLN A 224 14.94 -1.67 14.50
N LEU A 225 13.73 -1.10 14.54
CA LEU A 225 12.88 -0.98 13.35
C LEU A 225 13.46 0.01 12.35
N ILE A 226 13.96 1.16 12.83
CA ILE A 226 14.60 2.14 11.96
C ILE A 226 15.82 1.54 11.26
N ASP A 227 16.68 0.80 11.98
CA ASP A 227 17.86 0.18 11.40
C ASP A 227 17.48 -0.94 10.42
N LEU A 228 16.47 -1.76 10.75
CA LEU A 228 15.93 -2.79 9.87
C LEU A 228 15.44 -2.19 8.54
N PHE A 229 14.69 -1.09 8.58
CA PHE A 229 14.14 -0.46 7.39
C PHE A 229 15.16 0.40 6.64
N ALA A 230 16.16 0.97 7.31
CA ALA A 230 17.30 1.63 6.66
C ALA A 230 18.09 0.65 5.78
N ASN A 231 18.23 -0.61 6.21
CA ASN A 231 18.79 -1.69 5.40
C ASN A 231 17.90 -2.12 4.22
N LYS A 232 16.70 -1.54 4.10
CA LYS A 232 15.76 -1.72 2.99
C LYS A 232 15.54 -0.43 2.20
N THR A 233 16.42 0.57 2.34
CA THR A 233 16.33 1.89 1.70
C THR A 233 15.21 2.81 2.20
N VAL A 234 14.57 2.49 3.33
CA VAL A 234 13.44 3.26 3.89
C VAL A 234 13.93 4.13 5.06
N SER A 235 13.58 5.41 5.04
CA SER A 235 13.92 6.37 6.10
C SER A 235 12.99 6.21 7.33
N PRO A 236 13.31 6.79 8.50
CA PRO A 236 12.40 6.79 9.64
C PRO A 236 11.02 7.37 9.30
N GLY A 237 10.97 8.47 8.56
CA GLY A 237 9.70 9.04 8.10
C GLY A 237 8.95 8.11 7.15
N GLY A 238 9.68 7.44 6.25
CA GLY A 238 9.09 6.45 5.34
C GLY A 238 8.54 5.22 6.05
N LEU A 239 9.20 4.76 7.12
CA LEU A 239 8.69 3.72 8.00
C LEU A 239 7.37 4.14 8.66
N VAL A 240 7.28 5.37 9.18
CA VAL A 240 6.03 5.91 9.75
C VAL A 240 4.94 6.04 8.69
N ALA A 241 5.29 6.32 7.43
CA ALA A 241 4.31 6.32 6.35
C ALA A 241 3.73 4.92 6.16
N LEU A 242 4.59 3.90 5.99
CA LEU A 242 4.20 2.50 5.77
C LEU A 242 3.40 1.90 6.91
N ILE A 243 3.81 2.10 8.17
CA ILE A 243 3.11 1.56 9.35
C ILE A 243 1.68 2.12 9.48
N GLY A 244 1.40 3.27 8.87
CA GLY A 244 0.03 3.81 8.80
C GLY A 244 -0.99 2.82 8.22
N ALA A 245 -0.56 1.83 7.44
CA ALA A 245 -1.42 0.74 6.97
C ALA A 245 -2.13 -0.03 8.10
N HIS A 246 -1.63 0.06 9.33
CA HIS A 246 -2.31 -0.48 10.50
C HIS A 246 -3.70 0.17 10.77
N THR A 247 -4.06 1.28 10.13
CA THR A 247 -5.45 1.77 10.15
C THR A 247 -6.44 0.75 9.55
N ALA A 248 -5.97 -0.10 8.63
CA ALA A 248 -6.74 -1.19 8.06
C ALA A 248 -6.16 -2.54 8.50
N SER A 249 -6.12 -2.80 9.81
CA SER A 249 -5.55 -4.05 10.35
C SER A 249 -6.31 -4.62 11.55
N ARG A 250 -6.08 -5.93 11.79
CA ARG A 250 -6.54 -6.64 12.99
C ARG A 250 -5.46 -7.62 13.44
N ASN A 251 -5.25 -7.71 14.75
CA ASN A 251 -4.31 -8.64 15.36
C ASN A 251 -4.90 -10.06 15.41
N HIS A 252 -4.48 -10.95 14.50
CA HIS A 252 -4.85 -12.36 14.55
C HIS A 252 -3.81 -13.15 15.37
N SER A 253 -4.29 -13.90 16.37
CA SER A 253 -3.46 -14.80 17.18
C SER A 253 -4.01 -16.22 17.11
N ALA A 254 -3.14 -17.23 17.01
CA ALA A 254 -3.55 -18.64 17.07
C ALA A 254 -4.25 -19.00 18.39
N ALA A 255 -4.02 -18.21 19.45
CA ALA A 255 -4.58 -18.43 20.78
C ALA A 255 -5.95 -17.76 21.00
N SER A 256 -6.45 -16.97 20.06
CA SER A 256 -7.69 -16.19 20.23
C SER A 256 -8.52 -16.14 18.95
N THR A 257 -9.82 -16.37 19.07
CA THR A 257 -10.78 -16.12 17.98
C THR A 257 -11.14 -14.63 17.86
N VAL A 258 -10.82 -13.83 18.87
CA VAL A 258 -10.96 -12.37 18.83
C VAL A 258 -9.71 -11.77 18.19
N ALA A 259 -9.91 -11.03 17.09
CA ALA A 259 -8.88 -10.27 16.42
C ALA A 259 -9.10 -8.76 16.64
N PRO A 260 -8.54 -8.17 17.71
CA PRO A 260 -8.73 -6.76 18.01
C PRO A 260 -8.03 -5.89 16.93
N PRO A 261 -8.65 -4.78 16.51
CA PRO A 261 -8.05 -3.83 15.58
C PRO A 261 -6.96 -2.97 16.24
N GLN A 262 -6.16 -2.31 15.41
CA GLN A 262 -5.10 -1.38 15.83
C GLN A 262 -5.61 0.05 16.02
N ASP A 263 -6.82 0.33 15.55
CA ASP A 263 -7.54 1.58 15.77
C ASP A 263 -9.05 1.34 15.87
N ARG A 264 -9.85 2.41 15.96
CA ARG A 264 -11.31 2.32 16.13
C ARG A 264 -12.07 2.19 14.81
N THR A 265 -11.42 2.29 13.66
CA THR A 265 -12.01 2.33 12.31
C THR A 265 -11.32 1.37 11.34
N PRO A 266 -11.14 0.07 11.68
CA PRO A 266 -10.28 -0.90 10.95
C PRO A 266 -10.72 -1.27 9.51
N GLY A 267 -11.82 -0.69 9.06
CA GLY A 267 -12.37 -0.84 7.72
C GLY A 267 -12.22 0.40 6.85
N LYS A 268 -11.60 1.47 7.35
CA LYS A 268 -11.40 2.75 6.67
C LYS A 268 -9.91 3.06 6.58
N TRP A 269 -9.54 3.86 5.58
CA TRP A 269 -8.19 4.36 5.41
C TRP A 269 -8.13 5.81 5.87
N ASP A 270 -7.97 6.01 7.16
CA ASP A 270 -7.99 7.33 7.82
C ASP A 270 -6.81 7.50 8.78
N THR A 271 -6.77 8.62 9.51
CA THR A 271 -5.66 8.96 10.40
C THR A 271 -5.92 8.59 11.86
N GLU A 272 -6.95 7.78 12.14
CA GLU A 272 -7.28 7.35 13.50
C GLU A 272 -6.15 6.52 14.10
N TYR A 273 -5.50 5.65 13.31
CA TYR A 273 -4.32 4.90 13.74
C TYR A 273 -3.25 5.78 14.39
N PHE A 274 -2.83 6.86 13.73
CA PHE A 274 -1.81 7.76 14.29
C PHE A 274 -2.28 8.41 15.58
N SER A 275 -3.55 8.85 15.60
CA SER A 275 -4.16 9.45 16.79
C SER A 275 -4.20 8.46 17.96
N GLU A 276 -4.51 7.19 17.69
CA GLU A 276 -4.59 6.11 18.67
C GLU A 276 -3.22 5.75 19.27
N GLN A 277 -2.16 5.71 18.46
CA GLN A 277 -0.80 5.44 18.97
C GLN A 277 -0.25 6.57 19.83
N LEU A 278 -0.69 7.81 19.61
CA LEU A 278 -0.31 8.99 20.39
C LEU A 278 -1.07 9.13 21.73
N ARG A 279 -2.12 8.33 21.96
CA ARG A 279 -2.87 8.36 23.23
C ARG A 279 -2.04 7.80 24.39
N PRO A 280 -2.27 8.27 25.63
CA PRO A 280 -1.62 7.67 26.80
C PRO A 280 -2.02 6.19 26.96
N ASN A 281 -3.31 5.88 26.76
CA ASN A 281 -3.87 4.54 26.89
C ASN A 281 -4.63 4.14 25.63
N ALA A 282 -4.65 2.84 25.33
CA ALA A 282 -5.43 2.29 24.24
C ALA A 282 -6.94 2.47 24.48
N SER A 283 -7.67 2.78 23.42
CA SER A 283 -9.13 2.79 23.40
C SER A 283 -9.70 1.39 23.68
N ALA A 284 -10.93 1.32 24.21
CA ALA A 284 -11.57 0.04 24.49
C ALA A 284 -11.69 -0.83 23.22
N GLY A 285 -11.25 -2.08 23.32
CA GLY A 285 -11.28 -3.04 22.21
C GLY A 285 -10.15 -2.88 21.18
N VAL A 286 -9.27 -1.88 21.33
CA VAL A 286 -8.11 -1.66 20.48
C VAL A 286 -6.87 -2.35 21.06
N PHE A 287 -6.08 -2.96 20.18
CA PHE A 287 -4.79 -3.52 20.51
C PHE A 287 -3.66 -2.73 19.85
N ARG A 288 -2.77 -2.14 20.66
CA ARG A 288 -1.58 -1.45 20.17
C ARG A 288 -0.37 -2.37 20.24
N PHE A 289 0.32 -2.56 19.12
CA PHE A 289 1.58 -3.29 19.13
C PHE A 289 2.65 -2.54 19.94
N PRO A 290 3.51 -3.22 20.70
CA PRO A 290 4.61 -2.56 21.43
C PRO A 290 5.54 -1.76 20.51
N SER A 291 5.81 -2.25 19.31
CA SER A 291 6.57 -1.60 18.24
C SER A 291 5.94 -0.28 17.79
N ASP A 292 4.64 -0.28 17.50
CA ASP A 292 3.88 0.92 17.13
C ASP A 292 3.97 2.00 18.22
N VAL A 293 3.78 1.60 19.49
CA VAL A 293 3.92 2.50 20.65
C VAL A 293 5.36 3.03 20.74
N SER A 294 6.36 2.17 20.55
CA SER A 294 7.77 2.56 20.58
C SER A 294 8.09 3.59 19.48
N LEU A 295 7.59 3.39 18.26
CA LEU A 295 7.77 4.32 17.15
C LEU A 295 7.03 5.65 17.40
N ALA A 296 5.83 5.62 17.96
CA ALA A 296 5.07 6.84 18.27
C ALA A 296 5.76 7.69 19.36
N GLN A 297 6.47 7.06 20.29
CA GLN A 297 7.18 7.74 21.39
C GLN A 297 8.62 8.15 21.05
N SER A 298 9.23 7.58 20.00
CA SER A 298 10.61 7.87 19.63
C SER A 298 10.79 9.30 19.11
N PRO A 299 11.87 10.01 19.49
CA PRO A 299 12.15 11.35 18.97
C PRO A 299 12.43 11.37 17.46
N ARG A 300 12.79 10.22 16.86
CA ARG A 300 13.12 10.10 15.43
C ARG A 300 11.88 9.91 14.55
N THR A 301 10.76 9.46 15.12
CA THR A 301 9.55 9.07 14.38
C THR A 301 8.26 9.69 14.92
N GLY A 302 8.17 9.97 16.22
CA GLY A 302 7.03 10.60 16.88
C GLY A 302 6.57 11.92 16.25
N PRO A 303 7.46 12.85 15.84
CA PRO A 303 7.03 14.06 15.11
C PRO A 303 6.25 13.76 13.83
N VAL A 304 6.59 12.67 13.11
CA VAL A 304 5.90 12.25 11.89
C VAL A 304 4.54 11.61 12.23
N PHE A 305 4.42 10.88 13.35
CA PHE A 305 3.11 10.43 13.86
C PHE A 305 2.17 11.62 14.11
N HIS A 306 2.67 12.67 14.79
CA HIS A 306 1.88 13.88 15.03
C HIS A 306 1.46 14.55 13.71
N GLN A 307 2.39 14.67 12.74
CA GLN A 307 2.09 15.23 11.42
C GLN A 307 0.98 14.43 10.71
N PHE A 308 1.11 13.11 10.62
CA PHE A 308 0.13 12.28 9.90
C PHE A 308 -1.21 12.18 10.62
N SER A 309 -1.24 12.28 11.95
CA SER A 309 -2.52 12.36 12.69
C SER A 309 -3.40 13.54 12.24
N ALA A 310 -2.78 14.66 11.85
CA ALA A 310 -3.46 15.90 11.47
C ALA A 310 -3.56 16.15 9.95
N ALA A 311 -2.79 15.43 9.12
CA ALA A 311 -2.64 15.74 7.70
C ALA A 311 -2.80 14.50 6.81
N LYS A 312 -4.04 14.02 6.66
CA LYS A 312 -4.37 12.84 5.84
C LYS A 312 -3.77 12.90 4.43
N GLY A 313 -3.93 14.01 3.71
CA GLY A 313 -3.41 14.13 2.34
C GLY A 313 -1.87 14.03 2.27
N ALA A 314 -1.16 14.50 3.29
CA ALA A 314 0.29 14.36 3.39
C ALA A 314 0.69 12.90 3.66
N TRP A 315 -0.06 12.21 4.51
CA TRP A 315 0.15 10.78 4.75
C TRP A 315 -0.18 9.93 3.52
N ASP A 316 -1.30 10.17 2.84
CA ASP A 316 -1.70 9.43 1.64
C ASP A 316 -0.61 9.48 0.56
N GLU A 317 -0.01 10.67 0.34
CA GLU A 317 1.08 10.84 -0.61
C GLU A 317 2.38 10.16 -0.13
N ALA A 318 2.73 10.31 1.15
CA ALA A 318 3.90 9.63 1.74
C ALA A 318 3.77 8.11 1.67
N TYR A 319 2.60 7.57 2.02
CA TYR A 319 2.31 6.14 1.93
C TYR A 319 2.38 5.65 0.50
N ALA A 320 1.81 6.37 -0.46
CA ALA A 320 1.87 5.99 -1.87
C ALA A 320 3.31 5.89 -2.39
N LYS A 321 4.16 6.88 -2.07
CA LYS A 321 5.58 6.88 -2.43
C LYS A 321 6.35 5.73 -1.81
N GLU A 322 6.19 5.53 -0.50
CA GLU A 322 6.93 4.50 0.23
C GLU A 322 6.42 3.10 -0.09
N TYR A 323 5.13 2.92 -0.38
CA TYR A 323 4.60 1.67 -0.89
C TYR A 323 5.18 1.34 -2.27
N ILE A 324 5.35 2.35 -3.14
CA ILE A 324 6.04 2.15 -4.43
C ILE A 324 7.49 1.70 -4.20
N ARG A 325 8.25 2.37 -3.33
CA ARG A 325 9.60 1.94 -2.92
C ARG A 325 9.60 0.49 -2.44
N MET A 326 8.72 0.16 -1.50
CA MET A 326 8.60 -1.18 -0.94
C MET A 326 8.30 -2.20 -2.03
N SER A 327 7.35 -1.94 -2.91
CA SER A 327 7.00 -2.83 -4.03
C SER A 327 8.10 -3.02 -5.08
N LEU A 328 9.27 -2.39 -4.91
CA LEU A 328 10.45 -2.50 -5.77
C LEU A 328 11.65 -3.16 -5.06
N MET A 329 11.55 -3.47 -3.77
CA MET A 329 12.58 -4.21 -3.03
C MET A 329 12.86 -5.55 -3.73
N GLY A 330 14.13 -5.90 -3.93
CA GLY A 330 14.53 -7.11 -4.65
C GLY A 330 14.40 -7.07 -6.17
N VAL A 331 13.68 -6.10 -6.75
CA VAL A 331 13.50 -5.99 -8.20
C VAL A 331 14.78 -5.45 -8.85
N LYS A 332 15.50 -6.31 -9.57
CA LYS A 332 16.80 -5.95 -10.18
C LYS A 332 16.64 -5.09 -11.45
N LYS A 333 15.58 -5.30 -12.23
CA LYS A 333 15.33 -4.62 -13.51
C LYS A 333 14.08 -3.72 -13.43
N ILE A 334 14.17 -2.65 -12.65
CA ILE A 334 13.05 -1.72 -12.45
C ILE A 334 12.78 -0.91 -13.73
N ASN A 335 13.83 -0.61 -14.50
CA ASN A 335 13.74 0.13 -15.76
C ASN A 335 12.89 -0.57 -16.84
N THR A 336 12.63 -1.87 -16.68
CA THR A 336 11.80 -2.68 -17.60
C THR A 336 10.36 -2.85 -17.15
N LEU A 337 9.97 -2.28 -16.01
CA LEU A 337 8.59 -2.32 -15.55
C LEU A 337 7.70 -1.46 -16.45
N ARG A 338 6.40 -1.66 -16.29
CA ARG A 338 5.35 -0.96 -17.03
C ARG A 338 4.40 -0.29 -16.08
N GLU A 339 4.00 0.93 -16.39
CA GLU A 339 2.98 1.61 -15.62
C GLU A 339 1.57 1.19 -16.08
N CYS A 340 0.80 0.64 -15.15
CA CYS A 340 -0.59 0.25 -15.34
C CYS A 340 -1.54 0.96 -14.38
N SER A 341 -1.16 2.10 -13.81
CA SER A 341 -1.97 2.90 -12.88
C SER A 341 -3.39 3.19 -13.38
N LYS A 342 -3.53 3.43 -14.70
CA LYS A 342 -4.82 3.68 -15.37
C LYS A 342 -5.90 2.63 -15.07
N VAL A 343 -5.50 1.38 -14.81
CA VAL A 343 -6.43 0.24 -14.69
C VAL A 343 -7.02 0.07 -13.31
N LEU A 344 -6.48 0.78 -12.30
CA LEU A 344 -7.01 0.72 -10.95
C LEU A 344 -8.45 1.25 -10.94
N PRO A 345 -9.36 0.66 -10.13
CA PRO A 345 -10.69 1.19 -9.92
C PRO A 345 -10.64 2.69 -9.60
N LYS A 346 -11.69 3.42 -9.97
CA LYS A 346 -11.86 4.77 -9.43
C LYS A 346 -12.11 4.63 -7.93
N ALA A 347 -11.50 5.49 -7.11
CA ALA A 347 -11.89 5.58 -5.72
C ALA A 347 -13.40 5.82 -5.66
N ALA A 348 -14.09 5.20 -4.70
CA ALA A 348 -15.51 5.40 -4.46
C ALA A 348 -15.80 6.84 -3.97
N ASN A 349 -15.52 7.84 -4.79
CA ASN A 349 -16.27 9.07 -4.77
C ASN A 349 -17.51 8.76 -5.59
N LYS A 350 -18.69 8.82 -4.95
CA LYS A 350 -19.97 8.81 -5.65
C LYS A 350 -19.95 9.94 -6.69
N LEU A 351 -19.55 9.61 -7.91
CA LEU A 351 -19.96 10.30 -9.11
C LEU A 351 -21.41 9.92 -9.32
N GLU A 352 -22.24 10.94 -9.52
CA GLU A 352 -23.66 10.82 -9.85
C GLU A 352 -23.86 9.75 -10.95
N PRO A 353 -24.95 8.98 -10.92
CA PRO A 353 -25.21 7.98 -11.94
C PRO A 353 -25.31 8.66 -13.31
N ASP A 354 -24.45 8.23 -14.25
CA ASP A 354 -24.63 8.51 -15.67
C ASP A 354 -26.06 8.08 -16.07
N GLU A 355 -26.77 8.96 -16.80
CA GLU A 355 -28.14 8.71 -17.26
C GLU A 355 -28.28 7.37 -17.99
N PRO A 356 -29.34 6.59 -17.75
CA PRO A 356 -29.56 5.34 -18.44
C PRO A 356 -30.17 5.56 -19.83
N GLU A 357 -29.46 5.15 -20.88
CA GLU A 357 -30.03 4.93 -22.21
C GLU A 357 -30.83 3.59 -22.26
N PRO A 358 -31.86 3.50 -23.12
CA PRO A 358 -33.01 2.63 -22.90
C PRO A 358 -32.75 1.15 -23.23
N SER A 359 -33.26 0.29 -22.34
CA SER A 359 -33.19 -1.17 -22.44
C SER A 359 -34.06 -1.74 -23.56
N SER A 360 -33.58 -2.78 -24.23
CA SER A 360 -34.45 -3.80 -24.84
C SER A 360 -33.96 -5.22 -24.55
N THR A 361 -34.81 -5.94 -23.81
CA THR A 361 -35.07 -7.40 -23.83
C THR A 361 -34.45 -8.26 -22.72
N PRO A 362 -35.25 -9.11 -22.03
CA PRO A 362 -34.85 -9.80 -20.80
C PRO A 362 -34.43 -11.25 -21.03
N SER A 363 -33.57 -11.79 -20.16
CA SER A 363 -33.43 -13.25 -20.03
C SER A 363 -33.23 -13.71 -18.58
N ARG A 364 -34.30 -14.35 -18.09
CA ARG A 364 -34.39 -15.57 -17.27
C ARG A 364 -33.49 -15.75 -16.03
N ARG A 365 -34.15 -15.77 -14.86
CA ARG A 365 -33.67 -16.32 -13.58
C ARG A 365 -33.89 -17.84 -13.49
N LEU A 366 -33.06 -18.49 -12.67
CA LEU A 366 -33.33 -19.46 -11.56
C LEU A 366 -32.24 -20.55 -11.49
N PRO A 367 -32.03 -21.29 -10.36
CA PRO A 367 -32.29 -20.99 -8.95
C PRO A 367 -31.14 -21.38 -7.96
N LEU A 368 -31.39 -21.08 -6.68
CA LEU A 368 -30.62 -21.36 -5.45
C LEU A 368 -30.44 -22.85 -5.04
N ARG A 369 -29.40 -23.05 -4.20
CA ARG A 369 -29.14 -24.05 -3.12
C ARG A 369 -27.88 -24.91 -3.40
N ARG A 370 -26.98 -25.21 -2.45
CA ARG A 370 -27.16 -25.77 -1.10
C ARG A 370 -26.01 -25.42 -0.13
N ARG A 371 -26.34 -25.42 1.18
CA ARG A 371 -25.41 -25.39 2.33
C ARG A 371 -24.74 -26.75 2.51
N PHE A 372 -23.47 -26.74 2.93
CA PHE A 372 -22.76 -27.90 3.47
C PHE A 372 -22.49 -27.73 4.97
N PRO A 373 -22.51 -28.82 5.78
CA PRO A 373 -22.22 -28.77 7.21
C PRO A 373 -20.72 -28.84 7.47
N VAL A 374 -20.23 -28.10 8.46
CA VAL A 374 -18.86 -28.25 8.99
C VAL A 374 -18.95 -28.97 10.34
N SER A 375 -18.30 -30.13 10.43
CA SER A 375 -18.12 -30.92 11.65
C SER A 375 -16.95 -30.37 12.46
N ASN A 376 -17.13 -30.34 13.78
CA ASN A 376 -16.19 -29.81 14.76
C ASN A 376 -15.58 -30.99 15.55
N SER A 377 -14.26 -31.15 15.54
CA SER A 377 -13.50 -31.81 16.61
C SER A 377 -12.01 -31.66 16.33
N PHE A 378 -11.26 -31.02 17.23
CA PHE A 378 -10.23 -31.70 18.03
C PHE A 378 -9.70 -30.73 19.09
N ARG A 379 -9.56 -31.24 20.32
CA ARG A 379 -8.96 -30.55 21.47
C ARG A 379 -7.46 -30.86 21.56
N ASN A 380 -6.79 -29.92 22.22
CA ASN A 380 -5.63 -30.03 23.11
C ASN A 380 -4.20 -29.70 22.60
N THR A 381 -3.68 -28.67 23.30
CA THR A 381 -2.36 -28.51 23.92
C THR A 381 -1.28 -27.65 23.25
N VAL A 382 -0.59 -26.94 24.17
CA VAL A 382 0.66 -26.16 24.10
C VAL A 382 0.48 -24.66 23.89
N SER A 383 0.72 -23.92 24.99
CA SER A 383 0.89 -22.47 25.03
C SER A 383 2.14 -22.08 24.23
N LEU A 384 1.93 -21.62 22.99
CA LEU A 384 2.96 -20.93 22.22
C LEU A 384 2.83 -19.41 22.46
N PRO A 385 3.95 -18.68 22.58
CA PRO A 385 3.93 -17.24 22.82
C PRO A 385 3.23 -16.55 21.65
N GLN A 386 2.44 -15.51 21.95
CA GLN A 386 1.68 -14.73 20.97
C GLN A 386 2.61 -14.22 19.85
N ILE A 387 2.50 -14.81 18.66
CA ILE A 387 3.24 -14.33 17.48
C ILE A 387 2.42 -13.25 16.81
N LEU A 388 2.91 -12.03 16.98
CA LEU A 388 2.49 -10.85 16.26
C LEU A 388 3.68 -10.47 15.38
N VAL A 389 3.50 -10.52 14.07
CA VAL A 389 4.45 -9.95 13.11
C VAL A 389 3.80 -8.70 12.53
N PHE A 390 4.65 -7.70 12.35
CA PHE A 390 4.31 -6.34 12.00
C PHE A 390 3.83 -6.27 10.54
N LEU A 391 2.74 -5.53 10.34
CA LEU A 391 1.91 -5.39 9.13
C LEU A 391 1.19 -6.67 8.72
#